data_AF-A0A6G2QMZ9-F1
#
_entry.id   AF-A0A6G2QMZ9-F1
#
_cell.length_a   1.000
_cell.length_b   1.000
_cell.length_c   1.000
_cell.angle_alpha   90.00
_cell.angle_beta   90.00
_cell.angle_gamma   90.00
#
_symmetry.space_group_name_H-M   'P 1'
#
loop_
_entity.id
_entity.type
_entity.pdbx_description
1 polymer ?
#
loop_
_entity_poly.entity_id
_entity_poly.type
_entity_poly.pdbx_seq_one_letter_code
_entity_poly.pdbx_strand_id
1 'polypeptide(L)' 'PAFQGTIKSAVAFGALLSRGIGDTIRVSLSAPPVEEVKVGIQILQSLGLRQRRLEIVSCPSCGRAQVDVYKLAEEVTAG' A
#
# COMPACT_ATOMS: atom_id res chain seq x y z
N PRO A 1 -2.20 0.01 17.24
CA PRO A 1 -1.58 1.14 16.49
C PRO A 1 -1.74 0.95 14.97
N ALA A 2 -2.05 2.02 14.23
CA ALA A 2 -2.39 1.93 12.79
C ALA A 2 -1.27 1.29 11.95
N PHE A 3 -0.01 1.74 12.12
CA PHE A 3 1.15 1.20 11.40
C PHE A 3 1.31 -0.31 11.57
N GLN A 4 1.27 -0.80 12.82
CA GLN A 4 1.37 -2.23 13.12
C GLN A 4 0.17 -3.02 12.56
N GLY A 5 -1.05 -2.46 12.64
CA GLY A 5 -2.26 -3.09 12.14
C GLY A 5 -2.24 -3.24 10.61
N THR A 6 -1.77 -2.21 9.90
CA THR A 6 -1.58 -2.22 8.44
C THR A 6 -0.61 -3.32 8.03
N ILE A 7 0.55 -3.42 8.68
CA ILE A 7 1.56 -4.44 8.37
C ILE A 7 1.00 -5.85 8.61
N LYS A 8 0.40 -6.10 9.78
CA LYS A 8 -0.17 -7.41 10.11
C LYS A 8 -1.26 -7.83 9.11
N SER A 9 -2.14 -6.90 8.76
CA SER A 9 -3.22 -7.15 7.80
C SER A 9 -2.67 -7.45 6.40
N ALA A 10 -1.72 -6.65 5.91
CA ALA A 10 -1.10 -6.86 4.60
C ALA A 10 -0.39 -8.22 4.50
N VAL A 11 0.34 -8.64 5.56
CA VAL A 11 1.00 -9.95 5.61
C VAL A 11 -0.02 -11.10 5.59
N ALA A 12 -1.06 -11.02 6.44
CA ALA A 12 -2.08 -12.06 6.53
C ALA A 12 -2.88 -12.21 5.22
N PHE A 13 -3.34 -11.09 4.66
CA PHE A 13 -4.08 -11.10 3.40
C PHE A 13 -3.19 -11.49 2.22
N GLY A 14 -1.95 -11.01 2.15
CA GLY A 14 -0.99 -11.40 1.11
C GLY A 14 -0.78 -12.92 1.05
N ALA A 15 -0.69 -13.60 2.19
CA ALA A 15 -0.50 -15.05 2.25
C ALA A 15 -1.70 -15.86 1.72
N LEU A 16 -2.93 -15.36 1.89
CA LEU A 16 -4.15 -16.05 1.45
C LEU A 16 -4.53 -15.66 0.01
N LEU A 17 -4.60 -14.35 -0.26
CA LEU A 17 -5.05 -13.80 -1.54
C LEU A 17 -4.09 -14.14 -2.69
N SER A 18 -2.77 -14.23 -2.44
CA SER A 18 -1.81 -14.70 -3.46
C SER A 18 -2.04 -16.14 -3.91
N ARG A 19 -2.78 -16.93 -3.12
CA ARG A 19 -3.19 -18.30 -3.43
C ARG A 19 -4.61 -18.38 -3.98
N GLY A 20 -5.23 -17.24 -4.27
CA GLY A 20 -6.62 -17.17 -4.75
C GLY A 20 -7.67 -17.46 -3.68
N ILE A 21 -7.33 -17.31 -2.39
CA ILE A 21 -8.26 -17.58 -1.28
C ILE A 21 -8.82 -16.25 -0.75
N GLY A 22 -10.12 -16.01 -0.98
CA GLY A 22 -10.88 -14.90 -0.41
C GLY A 22 -11.60 -14.05 -1.46
N ASP A 23 -12.92 -13.93 -1.32
CA ASP A 23 -13.79 -13.18 -2.24
C ASP A 23 -14.00 -11.71 -1.82
N THR A 24 -13.79 -11.43 -0.52
CA THR A 24 -13.92 -10.10 0.06
C THR A 24 -13.00 -9.96 1.27
N ILE A 25 -12.55 -8.74 1.55
CA ILE A 25 -11.70 -8.45 2.72
C ILE A 25 -12.22 -7.25 3.49
N ARG A 26 -11.95 -7.25 4.80
CA ARG A 26 -12.09 -6.10 5.68
C ARG A 26 -10.83 -5.99 6.53
N VAL A 27 -10.15 -4.85 6.46
CA VAL A 27 -9.03 -4.54 7.34
C VAL A 27 -9.59 -4.07 8.69
N SER A 28 -8.98 -4.47 9.80
CA SER A 28 -9.40 -4.04 11.14
C SER A 28 -8.29 -3.20 11.79
N LEU A 29 -8.56 -1.92 12.04
CA LEU A 29 -7.61 -0.98 12.62
C LEU A 29 -8.25 -0.22 13.79
N SER A 30 -7.46 0.10 14.80
CA SER A 30 -7.84 1.08 15.83
C SER A 30 -7.63 2.51 15.31
N ALA A 31 -8.34 2.87 14.23
CA ALA A 31 -8.25 4.13 13.50
C ALA A 31 -9.62 4.46 12.86
N PRO A 32 -9.83 5.67 12.31
CA PRO A 32 -11.07 5.97 11.59
C PRO A 32 -11.36 4.94 10.49
N PRO A 33 -12.62 4.51 10.29
CA PRO A 33 -12.98 3.44 9.34
C PRO A 33 -12.53 3.68 7.91
N VAL A 34 -12.39 4.95 7.51
CA VAL A 34 -11.87 5.34 6.18
C VAL A 34 -10.46 4.80 5.96
N GLU A 35 -9.62 4.73 6.99
CA GLU A 35 -8.27 4.17 6.90
C GLU A 35 -8.29 2.66 6.65
N GLU A 36 -9.25 1.92 7.21
CA GLU A 36 -9.43 0.49 6.93
C GLU A 36 -9.70 0.27 5.43
N VAL A 37 -10.56 1.11 4.84
CA VAL A 37 -10.91 1.06 3.42
C VAL A 37 -9.70 1.39 2.55
N LYS A 38 -8.95 2.46 2.87
CA LYS A 38 -7.74 2.85 2.12
C LYS A 38 -6.71 1.72 2.11
N VAL A 39 -6.43 1.12 3.27
CA VAL A 39 -5.48 0.02 3.40
C VAL A 39 -5.95 -1.22 2.62
N GLY A 40 -7.22 -1.58 2.71
CA GLY A 40 -7.78 -2.71 1.97
C GLY A 40 -7.68 -2.53 0.46
N ILE A 41 -7.97 -1.32 -0.04
CA ILE A 41 -7.80 -0.99 -1.46
C ILE A 41 -6.34 -1.14 -1.88
N GLN A 42 -5.40 -0.62 -1.10
CA GLN A 42 -3.98 -0.70 -1.41
C GLN A 42 -3.46 -2.14 -1.44
N ILE A 43 -3.87 -3.00 -0.48
CA ILE A 43 -3.50 -4.43 -0.48
C ILE A 43 -3.95 -5.12 -1.77
N LEU A 44 -5.20 -4.90 -2.19
CA LEU A 44 -5.72 -5.49 -3.42
C LEU A 44 -5.00 -4.96 -4.66
N GLN A 45 -4.67 -3.67 -4.71
CA GLN A 45 -3.90 -3.07 -5.80
C GLN A 45 -2.48 -3.63 -5.87
N SER A 46 -1.77 -3.76 -4.73
CA SER A 46 -0.42 -4.32 -4.67
C SER A 46 -0.36 -5.76 -5.17
N LEU A 47 -1.40 -6.55 -4.91
CA LEU A 47 -1.54 -7.94 -5.38
C LEU A 47 -2.08 -8.06 -6.82
N GLY A 48 -2.40 -6.94 -7.48
CA GLY A 48 -2.97 -6.95 -8.83
C GLY A 48 -4.43 -7.44 -8.91
N LEU A 49 -5.12 -7.57 -7.78
CA LEU A 49 -6.51 -8.02 -7.68
C LEU A 49 -7.53 -6.89 -7.87
N ARG A 50 -7.06 -5.64 -7.96
CA ARG A 50 -7.87 -4.46 -8.25
C ARG A 50 -7.09 -3.50 -9.14
N GLN A 51 -7.79 -2.81 -10.04
CA GLN A 51 -7.17 -1.80 -10.91
C GLN A 51 -6.45 -0.72 -10.08
N ARG A 52 -5.17 -0.51 -10.42
CA ARG A 52 -4.34 0.58 -9.95
C ARG A 52 -4.79 1.87 -10.65
N ARG A 53 -5.03 2.95 -9.91
CA ARG A 53 -5.34 4.26 -10.52
C ARG A 53 -4.05 5.00 -10.86
N LEU A 54 -3.32 5.39 -9.82
CA LEU A 54 -2.04 6.06 -9.89
C LEU A 54 -1.16 5.43 -8.81
N GLU A 55 -0.07 4.78 -9.23
CA GLU A 55 0.93 4.20 -8.34
C GLU A 55 2.26 4.88 -8.65
N ILE A 56 2.75 5.65 -7.69
CA ILE A 56 4.04 6.31 -7.80
C ILE A 56 5.09 5.36 -7.25
N VAL A 57 5.98 4.89 -8.12
CA VAL A 57 7.09 4.03 -7.75
C VAL A 57 8.38 4.83 -7.84
N SER A 58 8.97 5.12 -6.70
CA SER A 58 10.28 5.75 -6.61
C SER A 58 11.35 4.73 -6.23
N CYS A 59 12.57 4.94 -6.71
CA CYS A 59 13.70 4.17 -6.20
C CYS A 59 14.03 4.64 -4.77
N PRO A 60 14.59 3.77 -3.91
CA PRO A 60 14.96 4.15 -2.53
C PRO A 60 16.12 5.17 -2.44
N SER A 61 16.52 5.77 -3.56
CA SER A 61 17.79 6.49 -3.75
C SER A 61 19.03 5.60 -3.54
N CYS A 62 20.16 6.02 -4.10
CA CYS A 62 21.47 5.40 -3.89
C CYS A 62 22.58 6.41 -4.20
N GLY A 63 23.85 6.06 -4.00
CA GLY A 63 24.97 6.97 -4.29
C GLY A 63 25.11 7.40 -5.77
N ARG A 64 24.32 6.83 -6.67
CA ARG A 64 24.23 7.22 -8.09
C ARG A 64 23.17 8.30 -8.34
N ALA A 65 22.40 8.69 -7.33
CA ALA A 65 21.33 9.67 -7.48
C ALA A 65 21.94 11.05 -7.80
N GLN A 66 21.50 11.63 -8.92
CA GLN A 66 21.89 12.97 -9.36
C GLN A 66 20.89 14.05 -8.94
N VAL A 67 19.75 13.62 -8.38
CA VAL A 67 18.64 14.46 -7.94
C VAL A 67 18.15 13.96 -6.59
N ASP A 68 17.45 14.83 -5.86
CA ASP A 68 16.76 14.43 -4.64
C ASP A 68 15.50 13.63 -4.99
N VAL A 69 15.66 12.31 -5.00
CA VAL A 69 14.58 11.37 -5.32
C VAL A 69 13.45 11.45 -4.29
N TYR A 70 13.75 11.74 -3.03
CA TYR A 70 12.74 11.83 -1.97
C TYR A 70 11.84 13.03 -2.22
N LYS A 71 12.44 14.21 -2.39
CA LYS A 71 11.70 15.44 -2.67
C LYS A 71 10.86 15.32 -3.93
N LEU A 72 11.43 14.79 -5.02
CA LEU A 72 10.70 14.60 -6.27
C LEU A 72 9.50 13.65 -6.10
N ALA A 73 9.66 12.55 -5.36
CA ALA A 73 8.59 11.60 -5.14
C ALA A 73 7.45 12.21 -4.30
N GLU A 74 7.77 13.02 -3.30
CA GLU A 74 6.78 13.74 -2.49
C GLU A 74 6.00 14.77 -3.33
N GLU A 75 6.70 15.54 -4.16
CA GLU A 75 6.08 16.54 -5.05
C GLU A 75 5.09 15.89 -6.04
N VAL A 76 5.46 14.75 -6.63
CA VAL A 76 4.57 14.01 -7.55
C VAL A 76 3.40 13.35 -6.80
N THR A 77 3.57 12.98 -5.53
CA THR A 77 2.50 12.37 -4.73
C THR A 77 1.49 13.39 -4.21
N ALA A 78 1.90 14.65 -4.06
CA ALA A 78 1.04 15.74 -3.61
C ALA A 78 0.12 16.31 -4.70
N GLY A 79 0.48 16.13 -5.98
CA GLY A 79 -0.31 16.57 -7.14
C GLY A 79 -1.39 15.57 -7.54
#